data_AF-A0ABD2I5B3-F1
#
_entry.id   AF-A0ABD2I5B3-F1
#
_cell.length_a   1.000
_cell.length_b   1.000
_cell.length_c   1.000
_cell.angle_alpha   90.00
_cell.angle_beta   90.00
_cell.angle_gamma   90.00
#
_symmetry.space_group_name_H-M   'P 1'
#
loop_
_entity.id
_entity.type
_entity.pdbx_description
1 polymer ?
#
loop_
_entity_poly.entity_id
_entity_poly.type
_entity_poly.pdbx_seq_one_letter_code
_entity_poly.pdbx_strand_id
1 'polypeptide(L)'
;MDLLIDFVGRSMQSQHNDNDTFDRLNYQITPFLFVLLSLVNISRLYIGSAINCFAKAEFRAGWVQYAHDYCLVESTYYLRTDESIPIEHVIRGQKRVAYYQVGKKKYKLD
;
A
#
# COMPACT_ATOMS: atom_id res chain seq x y z
N MET A 1 -10.14 -16.25 -8.97
CA MET A 1 -8.80 -16.90 -8.94
C MET A 1 -8.48 -17.50 -10.30
N ASP A 2 -9.44 -18.16 -10.93
CA ASP A 2 -9.26 -18.85 -12.22
C ASP A 2 -8.86 -17.90 -13.37
N LEU A 3 -9.43 -16.70 -13.43
CA LEU A 3 -9.09 -15.68 -14.42
C LEU A 3 -7.62 -15.21 -14.31
N LEU A 4 -7.08 -15.15 -13.09
CA LEU A 4 -5.67 -14.79 -12.86
C LEU A 4 -4.74 -15.94 -13.28
N ILE A 5 -5.13 -17.19 -13.00
CA ILE A 5 -4.37 -18.37 -13.39
C ILE A 5 -4.32 -18.49 -14.92
N ASP A 6 -5.44 -18.24 -15.60
CA ASP A 6 -5.52 -18.22 -17.07
C ASP A 6 -4.69 -17.09 -17.67
N PHE A 7 -4.72 -15.89 -17.07
CA PHE A 7 -3.91 -14.76 -17.50
C PHE A 7 -2.40 -15.04 -17.34
N VAL A 8 -1.99 -15.63 -16.21
CA VAL A 8 -0.59 -16.03 -15.96
C VAL A 8 -0.17 -17.14 -16.94
N GLY A 9 -1.03 -18.13 -17.18
CA GLY A 9 -0.76 -19.21 -18.14
C GLY A 9 -0.56 -18.69 -19.56
N ARG A 10 -1.38 -17.71 -19.99
CA ARG A 10 -1.24 -17.05 -21.29
C ARG A 10 -0.01 -16.14 -21.37
N SER A 11 0.32 -15.44 -20.28
CA SER A 11 1.51 -14.60 -20.19
C SER A 11 2.82 -15.41 -20.22
N MET A 12 2.82 -16.62 -19.65
CA MET A 12 3.96 -17.54 -19.73
C MET A 12 4.14 -18.19 -21.11
N GLN A 13 3.11 -18.18 -21.96
CA GLN A 13 3.15 -18.72 -23.32
C GLN A 13 3.85 -17.74 -24.28
N SER A 14 5.12 -17.40 -24.02
CA SER A 14 5.94 -16.59 -24.93
C SER A 14 6.31 -17.42 -26.17
N GLN A 15 5.46 -17.33 -27.20
CA GLN A 15 5.66 -17.88 -28.55
C GLN A 15 6.63 -16.98 -29.34
N HIS A 16 7.93 -17.06 -29.05
CA HIS A 16 8.95 -16.75 -30.06
C HIS A 16 10.27 -17.43 -29.67
N ASN A 17 10.79 -18.27 -30.57
CA ASN A 17 11.88 -19.21 -30.29
C ASN A 17 13.28 -18.60 -30.50
N ASP A 18 13.37 -17.29 -30.76
CA ASP A 18 14.60 -16.62 -31.20
C ASP A 18 15.13 -15.53 -30.24
N ASN A 19 14.54 -15.37 -29.04
CA ASN A 19 14.93 -14.30 -28.11
C ASN A 19 15.90 -14.81 -27.02
N ASP A 20 17.00 -14.09 -26.83
CA ASP A 20 18.05 -14.36 -25.85
C ASP A 20 17.50 -14.44 -24.41
N THR A 21 18.20 -15.19 -23.55
CA THR A 21 17.80 -15.41 -22.14
C THR A 21 17.62 -14.12 -21.35
N PHE A 22 18.38 -13.07 -21.67
CA PHE A 22 18.29 -11.77 -21.02
C PHE A 22 16.99 -11.02 -21.34
N ASP A 23 16.48 -11.14 -22.56
CA ASP A 23 15.21 -10.50 -22.95
C ASP A 23 14.02 -11.14 -22.22
N ARG A 24 14.07 -12.47 -22.04
CA ARG A 24 13.06 -13.21 -21.26
C ARG A 24 13.07 -12.84 -19.78
N LEU A 25 14.26 -12.63 -19.19
CA LEU A 25 14.37 -12.19 -17.79
C LEU A 25 13.65 -10.86 -17.58
N ASN A 26 13.84 -9.90 -18.49
CA ASN A 26 13.28 -8.56 -18.30
C ASN A 26 11.78 -8.50 -18.63
N TYR A 27 11.35 -9.05 -19.77
CA TYR A 27 9.95 -8.90 -20.20
C TYR A 27 8.99 -9.90 -19.54
N GLN A 28 9.48 -11.07 -19.12
CA GLN A 28 8.62 -12.11 -18.56
C GLN A 28 8.81 -12.26 -17.04
N ILE A 29 10.04 -12.37 -16.56
CA ILE A 29 10.32 -12.68 -15.14
C ILE A 29 10.14 -11.46 -14.24
N THR A 30 10.72 -10.31 -14.60
CA THR A 30 10.61 -9.07 -13.82
C THR A 30 9.16 -8.64 -13.54
N PRO A 31 8.24 -8.51 -14.52
CA PRO A 31 6.86 -8.10 -14.24
C PRO A 31 6.11 -9.16 -13.43
N PHE A 32 6.38 -10.45 -13.66
CA PHE A 32 5.78 -11.52 -12.85
C PHE A 32 6.21 -11.43 -11.38
N LEU A 33 7.49 -11.15 -11.12
CA LEU A 33 7.98 -10.90 -9.76
C LEU A 33 7.33 -9.68 -9.13
N PHE A 34 7.16 -8.57 -9.86
CA PHE A 34 6.44 -7.41 -9.34
C PHE A 34 4.98 -7.73 -8.99
N VAL A 35 4.27 -8.47 -9.83
CA VAL A 35 2.91 -8.92 -9.55
C VAL A 35 2.89 -9.79 -8.29
N LEU A 36 3.77 -10.78 -8.16
CA LEU A 36 3.83 -11.62 -6.96
C LEU A 36 4.13 -10.79 -5.69
N LEU A 37 5.11 -9.90 -5.74
CA LEU A 37 5.45 -9.04 -4.59
C LEU A 37 4.31 -8.10 -4.23
N SER A 38 3.60 -7.55 -5.21
CA SER A 38 2.42 -6.71 -4.95
C SER A 38 1.29 -7.50 -4.27
N LEU A 39 1.03 -8.73 -4.70
CA LEU A 39 0.03 -9.61 -4.09
C LEU A 39 0.37 -9.94 -2.64
N VAL A 40 1.65 -10.17 -2.34
CA VAL A 40 2.13 -10.39 -0.95
C VAL A 40 1.97 -9.14 -0.09
N ASN A 41 2.15 -7.95 -0.64
CA ASN A 41 1.89 -6.70 0.09
C ASN A 41 0.39 -6.49 0.32
N ILE A 42 -0.45 -6.80 -0.67
CA ILE A 42 -1.91 -6.66 -0.57
C ILE A 42 -2.51 -7.68 0.42
N SER A 43 -1.98 -8.90 0.49
CA SER A 43 -2.51 -9.94 1.39
C SER A 43 -2.45 -9.55 2.87
N ARG A 44 -1.51 -8.67 3.25
CA ARG A 44 -1.41 -8.11 4.60
C ARG A 44 -2.63 -7.28 5.01
N LEU A 45 -3.44 -6.80 4.05
CA LEU A 45 -4.70 -6.11 4.34
C LEU A 45 -5.83 -7.08 4.73
N TYR A 46 -5.77 -8.35 4.30
CA TYR A 46 -6.87 -9.29 4.48
C TYR A 46 -6.65 -10.28 5.63
N ILE A 47 -5.38 -10.60 5.94
CA ILE A 47 -5.02 -11.64 6.91
C ILE A 47 -4.62 -11.06 8.28
N GLY A 48 -4.69 -9.72 8.45
CA GLY A 48 -4.35 -9.06 9.72
C GLY A 48 -4.57 -7.55 9.69
N SER A 49 -3.98 -6.83 10.65
CA SER A 49 -3.98 -5.37 10.67
C SER A 49 -2.79 -4.83 9.86
N ALA A 50 -3.07 -3.99 8.85
CA ALA A 50 -2.02 -3.35 8.04
C ALA A 50 -1.21 -2.32 8.85
N ILE A 51 -1.83 -1.71 9.88
CA ILE A 51 -1.19 -0.75 10.79
C ILE A 51 -1.76 -0.89 12.21
N ASN A 52 -0.89 -0.78 13.22
CA ASN A 52 -1.30 -0.76 14.63
C ASN A 52 -1.24 0.68 15.18
N CYS A 53 -2.39 1.23 15.52
CA CYS A 53 -2.54 2.58 16.09
C CYS A 53 -2.79 2.53 17.60
N PHE A 54 -2.48 3.62 18.28
CA PHE A 54 -2.80 3.79 19.69
C PHE A 54 -4.29 4.10 19.85
N ALA A 55 -5.08 3.10 20.26
CA ALA A 55 -6.49 3.27 20.60
C ALA A 55 -6.66 3.59 22.08
N LYS A 56 -7.72 4.33 22.43
CA LYS A 56 -8.06 4.60 23.84
C LYS A 56 -8.50 3.32 24.55
N ALA A 57 -8.22 3.23 25.84
CA ALA A 57 -8.56 2.06 26.67
C ALA A 57 -10.07 1.80 26.80
N GLU A 58 -10.90 2.84 26.60
CA GLU A 58 -12.37 2.74 26.70
C GLU A 58 -13.03 2.13 25.46
N PHE A 59 -12.29 1.95 24.36
CA PHE A 59 -12.85 1.46 23.10
C PHE A 59 -13.10 -0.05 23.15
N ARG A 60 -14.30 -0.47 22.73
CA ARG A 60 -14.61 -1.88 22.48
C ARG A 60 -13.82 -2.39 21.27
N ALA A 61 -13.61 -3.70 21.18
CA ALA A 61 -12.80 -4.33 20.13
C ALA A 61 -13.15 -3.90 18.69
N GLY A 62 -14.44 -3.73 18.36
CA GLY A 62 -14.85 -3.26 17.03
C GLY A 62 -14.41 -1.82 16.71
N TRP A 63 -14.40 -0.93 17.70
CA TRP A 63 -13.91 0.44 17.55
C TRP A 63 -12.40 0.51 17.42
N VAL A 64 -11.69 -0.44 18.05
CA VAL A 64 -10.24 -0.58 17.89
C VAL A 64 -9.93 -0.91 16.44
N GLN A 65 -10.58 -1.94 15.85
CA GLN A 65 -10.42 -2.28 14.43
C GLN A 65 -10.75 -1.11 13.51
N TYR A 66 -11.86 -0.40 13.74
CA TYR A 66 -12.20 0.79 12.97
C TYR A 66 -11.11 1.88 13.06
N ALA A 67 -10.54 2.12 14.24
CA ALA A 67 -9.48 3.10 14.41
C ALA A 67 -8.21 2.72 13.63
N HIS A 68 -7.88 1.43 13.54
CA HIS A 68 -6.76 0.93 12.73
C HIS A 68 -6.98 1.19 11.25
N ASP A 69 -8.18 0.89 10.72
CA ASP A 69 -8.51 1.11 9.31
C ASP A 69 -8.55 2.60 8.98
N TYR A 70 -9.11 3.41 9.88
CA TYR A 70 -9.14 4.86 9.73
C TYR A 70 -7.73 5.46 9.66
N CYS A 71 -6.82 5.00 10.51
CA CYS A 71 -5.41 5.38 10.49
C CYS A 71 -4.71 5.06 9.16
N LEU A 72 -5.09 3.97 8.49
CA LEU A 72 -4.49 3.55 7.23
C LEU A 72 -5.01 4.41 6.06
N VAL A 73 -6.31 4.70 6.07
CA VAL A 73 -6.99 5.43 4.98
C VAL A 73 -6.70 6.94 5.05
N GLU A 74 -6.63 7.54 6.24
CA GLU A 74 -6.27 8.94 6.42
C GLU A 74 -4.74 9.12 6.45
N SER A 75 -4.22 10.22 5.88
CA SER A 75 -2.76 10.41 5.84
C SER A 75 -2.20 10.65 7.25
N THR A 76 -1.13 9.95 7.60
CA THR A 76 -0.38 10.17 8.84
C THR A 76 0.72 11.21 8.63
N TYR A 77 1.32 11.71 9.71
CA TYR A 77 2.42 12.67 9.68
C TYR A 77 3.42 12.29 10.77
N TYR A 78 4.69 12.59 10.53
CA TYR A 78 5.74 12.34 11.51
C TYR A 78 5.90 13.56 12.44
N LEU A 79 6.07 13.29 13.73
CA LEU A 79 6.37 14.28 14.75
C LEU A 79 7.57 13.78 15.58
N ARG A 80 8.57 14.63 15.79
CA ARG A 80 9.70 14.32 16.66
C ARG A 80 9.24 14.37 18.13
N THR A 81 9.84 13.55 18.99
CA THR A 81 9.41 13.39 20.40
C THR A 81 9.57 14.66 21.24
N ASP A 82 10.42 15.60 20.81
CA ASP A 82 10.67 16.90 21.45
C ASP A 82 9.75 18.02 20.94
N GLU A 83 8.93 17.77 19.91
CA GLU A 83 8.02 18.77 19.33
C GLU A 83 6.60 18.62 19.89
N SER A 84 5.94 19.74 20.16
CA SER A 84 4.51 19.75 20.48
C SER A 84 3.67 19.52 19.24
N ILE A 85 2.45 18.99 19.42
CA ILE A 85 1.52 18.76 18.31
C ILE A 85 1.08 20.13 17.75
N PRO A 86 1.37 20.44 16.48
CA PRO A 86 1.01 21.74 15.90
C PRO A 86 -0.51 21.87 15.82
N ILE A 87 -1.03 22.99 16.31
CA ILE A 87 -2.46 23.31 16.28
C ILE A 87 -2.90 23.62 14.83
N GLU A 88 -2.01 24.22 14.04
CA GLU A 88 -2.30 24.62 12.68
C GLU A 88 -2.31 23.44 11.69
N HIS A 89 -3.45 23.24 11.05
CA HIS A 89 -3.68 22.15 10.10
C HIS A 89 -2.79 22.22 8.85
N VAL A 90 -2.38 23.42 8.45
CA VAL A 90 -1.53 23.65 7.27
C VAL A 90 -0.15 22.99 7.48
N ILE A 91 0.47 23.24 8.63
CA ILE A 91 1.78 22.70 9.00
C ILE A 91 1.72 21.17 9.11
N ARG A 92 0.67 20.64 9.75
CA ARG A 92 0.42 19.19 9.82
C ARG A 92 0.25 18.57 8.43
N GLY A 93 -0.35 19.32 7.51
CA GLY A 93 -0.52 18.95 6.11
C GLY A 93 0.80 18.80 5.34
N GLN A 94 1.80 19.64 5.63
CA GLN A 94 3.11 19.61 4.98
C GLN A 94 3.96 18.42 5.44
N LYS A 95 3.82 18.00 6.70
CA LYS A 95 4.54 16.84 7.27
C LYS A 95 3.88 15.48 6.99
N ARG A 96 2.85 15.42 6.13
CA ARG A 96 2.11 14.18 5.82
C ARG A 96 2.99 13.17 5.07
N VAL A 97 2.86 11.90 5.43
CA VAL A 97 3.51 10.77 4.77
C VAL A 97 2.43 9.95 4.05
N ALA A 98 2.54 9.81 2.72
CA ALA A 98 1.47 9.27 1.87
C ALA A 98 1.85 7.95 1.15
N TYR A 99 2.83 7.21 1.68
CA TYR A 99 3.37 5.98 1.08
C TYR A 99 2.35 4.86 0.82
N TYR A 100 1.28 4.77 1.61
CA TYR A 100 0.19 3.80 1.38
C TYR A 100 -0.93 4.33 0.46
N GLN A 101 -0.89 5.61 0.07
CA GLN A 101 -1.96 6.28 -0.66
C GLN A 101 -1.50 6.57 -2.10
N VAL A 102 -2.03 5.84 -3.07
CA VAL A 102 -1.77 6.12 -4.48
C VAL A 102 -2.62 7.30 -4.94
N GLY A 103 -1.97 8.42 -5.31
CA GLY A 103 -2.59 9.45 -6.15
C GLY A 103 -3.48 10.50 -5.47
N LYS A 104 -3.45 10.67 -4.15
CA LYS A 104 -4.14 11.82 -3.52
C LYS A 104 -3.30 13.10 -3.64
N LYS A 105 -3.32 13.74 -4.82
CA LYS A 105 -2.98 15.16 -4.92
C LYS A 105 -3.98 15.91 -4.04
N LYS A 106 -3.50 16.64 -3.03
CA LYS A 106 -4.35 17.51 -2.22
C LYS A 106 -5.10 18.46 -3.14
N TYR A 107 -6.43 18.44 -3.07
CA TYR A 107 -7.21 19.63 -3.37
C TYR A 107 -6.77 20.70 -2.37
N LYS A 108 -6.11 21.73 -2.89
CA LYS A 108 -5.85 22.98 -2.21
C LYS A 108 -7.21 23.63 -2.04
N LEU A 109 -7.80 23.54 -0.84
CA LEU A 109 -8.87 24.47 -0.47
C LEU A 109 -8.16 25.77 -0.15
N ASP A 110 -8.38 26.76 -1.01
CA ASP A 110 -8.23 28.17 -0.68
C ASP A 110 -9.25 28.57 0.40
#